data_AF-G9ZRU3-F1
#
_entry.id   AF-G9ZRU3-F1
#
_cell.length_a   1.000
_cell.length_b   1.000
_cell.length_c   1.000
_cell.angle_alpha   90.00
_cell.angle_beta   90.00
_cell.angle_gamma   90.00
#
_symmetry.space_group_name_H-M   'P 1'
#
loop_
_entity.id
_entity.type
_entity.pdbx_description
1 polymer ?
#
loop_
_entity_poly.entity_id
_entity_poly.type
_entity_poly.pdbx_seq_one_letter_code
_entity_poly.pdbx_strand_id
1 'polypeptide(L)'
;DVNQQLDKKVNVSDMRKPASDVAGIEEVNAKQDKLTITPADDSKVAHLSGANNFDTVPTVKNNPLLLASSLPSDLARTGQDANFTRKLQKSGVDVATTSDVTTAVNAITSNSINWTSLSVDSSQISDTDYVSNQANCSYRISHNTLYVSGQYAMIGNGISSHTSEILFKLPTSIVSQISFPSTNKFTIGFLQPLTQQISMMPFNLTNDGNITCFTNPHDLNTTYNASLAPGFINAAIPLN
;
A
#
# COMPACT_ATOMS: atom_id res chain seq x y z
N ASP A 1 23.02 -34.31 -109.99
CA ASP A 1 21.58 -34.44 -109.75
C ASP A 1 21.27 -33.99 -108.33
N VAL A 2 20.69 -32.80 -108.17
CA VAL A 2 20.42 -32.16 -106.86
C VAL A 2 19.30 -32.91 -106.12
N ASN A 3 18.49 -33.71 -106.84
CA ASN A 3 17.43 -34.52 -106.24
C ASN A 3 17.95 -35.70 -105.40
N GLN A 4 19.17 -36.19 -105.63
CA GLN A 4 19.76 -37.25 -104.79
C GLN A 4 20.37 -36.76 -103.46
N GLN A 5 20.50 -35.44 -103.26
CA GLN A 5 21.01 -34.88 -101.99
C GLN A 5 19.91 -34.61 -100.96
N LEU A 6 18.64 -34.49 -101.37
CA LEU A 6 17.51 -34.40 -100.44
C LEU A 6 17.24 -35.73 -99.74
N ASP A 7 17.36 -36.85 -100.45
CA ASP A 7 17.10 -38.20 -99.93
C ASP A 7 18.13 -38.68 -98.87
N LYS A 8 19.29 -38.02 -98.78
CA LYS A 8 20.35 -38.36 -97.80
C LYS A 8 20.50 -37.36 -96.65
N LYS A 9 19.94 -36.14 -96.75
CA LYS A 9 20.05 -35.13 -95.67
C LYS A 9 18.94 -35.27 -94.62
N VAL A 10 17.80 -35.85 -95.00
CA VAL A 10 16.83 -36.28 -93.99
C VAL A 10 17.21 -37.68 -93.54
N ASN A 11 18.01 -37.77 -92.48
CA ASN A 11 18.19 -39.03 -91.76
C ASN A 11 16.92 -39.31 -90.94
N VAL A 12 15.79 -39.51 -91.63
CA VAL A 12 14.54 -40.02 -91.07
C VAL A 12 14.63 -41.54 -90.95
N SER A 13 15.68 -42.07 -90.30
CA SER A 13 15.67 -43.42 -89.70
C SER A 13 14.69 -43.50 -88.53
N ASP A 14 13.51 -42.98 -88.83
CA ASP A 14 12.24 -43.04 -88.21
C ASP A 14 12.26 -42.93 -86.69
N MET A 15 12.03 -41.71 -86.20
CA MET A 15 11.55 -41.52 -84.84
C MET A 15 10.18 -42.16 -84.60
N ARG A 16 9.50 -42.64 -85.65
CA ARG A 16 8.37 -43.55 -85.50
C ARG A 16 8.95 -44.96 -85.41
N LYS A 17 8.78 -45.58 -84.25
CA LYS A 17 8.93 -47.03 -84.08
C LYS A 17 8.20 -47.76 -85.23
N PRO A 18 8.75 -48.86 -85.77
CA PRO A 18 8.09 -49.61 -86.84
C PRO A 18 6.67 -49.96 -86.40
N ALA A 19 5.72 -50.05 -87.34
CA ALA A 19 4.31 -50.20 -87.01
C ALA A 19 4.01 -51.39 -86.07
N SER A 20 4.84 -52.43 -86.11
CA SER A 20 4.81 -53.59 -85.19
C SER A 20 5.03 -53.23 -83.72
N ASP A 21 5.78 -52.17 -83.46
CA ASP A 21 6.17 -51.72 -82.11
C ASP A 21 5.30 -50.54 -81.66
N VAL A 22 4.42 -50.06 -82.55
CA VAL A 22 3.35 -49.12 -82.20
C VAL A 22 2.25 -49.88 -81.47
N ALA A 23 2.23 -49.73 -80.14
CA ALA A 23 1.12 -50.17 -79.30
C ALA A 23 -0.22 -49.85 -79.98
N GLY A 24 -1.01 -50.88 -80.22
CA GLY A 24 -2.34 -50.76 -80.84
C GLY A 24 -3.29 -49.97 -79.95
N ILE A 25 -4.39 -49.49 -80.53
CA ILE A 25 -5.37 -48.71 -79.79
C ILE A 25 -5.96 -49.51 -78.63
N GLU A 26 -6.12 -50.83 -78.78
CA GLU A 26 -6.59 -51.71 -77.71
C GLU A 26 -5.58 -51.78 -76.55
N GLU A 27 -4.27 -51.80 -76.85
CA GLU A 27 -3.21 -51.84 -75.83
C GLU A 27 -3.10 -50.49 -75.10
N VAL A 28 -3.20 -49.38 -75.84
CA VAL A 28 -3.19 -48.02 -75.26
C VAL A 28 -4.38 -47.83 -74.33
N ASN A 29 -5.58 -48.24 -74.74
CA ASN A 29 -6.78 -48.18 -73.91
C ASN A 29 -6.62 -49.05 -72.65
N ALA A 30 -6.14 -50.28 -72.78
CA ALA A 30 -5.91 -51.17 -71.64
C ALA A 30 -4.86 -50.63 -70.65
N LYS A 31 -3.87 -49.85 -71.13
CA LYS A 31 -2.89 -49.18 -70.26
C LYS A 31 -3.44 -47.93 -69.61
N GLN A 32 -4.27 -47.16 -70.32
CA GLN A 32 -4.95 -45.99 -69.77
C GLN A 32 -5.94 -46.39 -68.67
N ASP A 33 -6.70 -47.47 -68.87
CA ASP A 33 -7.64 -48.02 -67.89
C ASP A 33 -6.95 -48.52 -66.62
N LYS A 34 -5.65 -48.83 -66.69
CA LYS A 34 -4.83 -49.24 -65.53
C LYS A 34 -4.17 -48.09 -64.78
N LEU A 35 -4.21 -46.85 -65.31
CA LEU A 35 -3.74 -45.69 -64.57
C LEU A 35 -4.80 -45.34 -63.52
N THR A 36 -4.71 -45.98 -62.35
CA THR A 36 -5.56 -45.68 -61.19
C THR A 36 -5.10 -44.35 -60.56
N ILE A 37 -5.33 -43.25 -61.27
CA ILE A 37 -5.20 -41.91 -60.70
C ILE A 37 -6.36 -41.77 -59.72
N THR A 38 -6.09 -41.96 -58.43
CA THR A 38 -7.07 -41.59 -57.41
C THR A 38 -7.02 -40.07 -57.32
N PRO A 39 -8.10 -39.35 -57.70
CA PRO A 39 -8.12 -37.90 -57.51
C PRO A 39 -7.89 -37.60 -56.03
N ALA A 40 -7.14 -36.54 -55.73
CA ALA A 40 -7.02 -36.09 -54.36
C ALA A 40 -8.43 -35.87 -53.79
N ASP A 41 -8.67 -36.39 -52.60
CA ASP A 41 -9.92 -36.13 -51.88
C ASP A 41 -9.90 -34.69 -51.38
N ASP A 42 -10.45 -33.80 -52.20
CA ASP A 42 -10.42 -32.36 -51.99
C ASP A 42 -11.14 -31.94 -50.70
N SER A 43 -11.99 -32.82 -50.14
CA SER A 43 -12.64 -32.63 -48.84
C SER A 43 -11.69 -32.76 -47.64
N LYS A 44 -10.50 -33.36 -47.85
CA LYS A 44 -9.47 -33.53 -46.82
C LYS A 44 -8.35 -32.50 -46.93
N VAL A 45 -8.36 -31.65 -47.95
CA VAL A 45 -7.36 -30.61 -48.18
C VAL A 45 -7.89 -29.29 -47.62
N ALA A 46 -7.11 -28.64 -46.76
CA ALA A 46 -7.43 -27.30 -46.30
C ALA A 46 -7.15 -26.29 -47.43
N HIS A 47 -8.20 -25.71 -48.01
CA HIS A 47 -8.10 -24.65 -49.02
C HIS A 47 -7.89 -23.30 -48.34
N LEU A 48 -6.63 -22.88 -48.19
CA LEU A 48 -6.25 -21.61 -47.56
C LEU A 48 -6.44 -20.39 -48.50
N SER A 49 -7.54 -20.34 -49.25
CA SER A 49 -7.78 -19.26 -50.21
C SER A 49 -8.35 -18.01 -49.53
N GLY A 50 -7.55 -16.94 -49.47
CA GLY A 50 -7.97 -15.61 -49.02
C GLY A 50 -6.97 -14.95 -48.07
N ALA A 51 -6.96 -13.62 -48.03
CA ALA A 51 -6.02 -12.84 -47.20
C ALA A 51 -6.21 -13.03 -45.67
N ASN A 52 -7.22 -13.77 -45.23
CA ASN A 52 -7.53 -14.00 -43.81
C ASN A 52 -7.91 -15.47 -43.56
N ASN A 53 -6.96 -16.26 -43.07
CA ASN A 53 -7.11 -17.68 -42.78
C ASN A 53 -7.91 -17.98 -41.49
N PHE A 54 -8.91 -17.15 -41.17
CA PHE A 54 -9.77 -17.27 -39.97
C PHE A 54 -11.26 -17.01 -40.27
N ASP A 55 -11.66 -16.91 -41.54
CA ASP A 55 -13.06 -16.65 -41.91
C ASP A 55 -14.00 -17.84 -41.59
N THR A 56 -13.42 -19.02 -41.34
CA THR A 56 -14.09 -20.11 -40.62
C THR A 56 -13.36 -20.32 -39.30
N VAL A 57 -14.11 -20.38 -38.19
CA VAL A 57 -13.53 -20.68 -36.88
C VAL A 57 -12.83 -22.04 -37.01
N PRO A 58 -11.49 -22.12 -36.89
CA PRO A 58 -10.80 -23.37 -37.13
C PRO A 58 -11.33 -24.40 -36.11
N THR A 59 -11.62 -25.62 -36.57
CA THR A 59 -12.18 -26.67 -35.70
C THR A 59 -11.22 -27.86 -35.61
N VAL A 60 -11.19 -28.54 -34.47
CA VAL A 60 -10.54 -29.85 -34.30
C VAL A 60 -11.60 -30.83 -33.83
N LYS A 61 -11.83 -31.91 -34.57
CA LYS A 61 -12.87 -32.92 -34.28
C LYS A 61 -14.27 -32.29 -34.11
N ASN A 62 -14.65 -31.37 -35.01
CA ASN A 62 -15.91 -30.60 -34.95
C ASN A 62 -16.05 -29.64 -33.74
N ASN A 63 -14.98 -29.41 -32.97
CA ASN A 63 -14.97 -28.43 -31.90
C ASN A 63 -14.21 -27.16 -32.35
N PRO A 64 -14.84 -25.98 -32.32
CA PRO A 64 -14.17 -24.69 -32.51
C PRO A 64 -12.93 -24.55 -31.61
N LEU A 65 -11.76 -24.29 -32.21
CA LEU A 65 -10.48 -24.16 -31.50
C LEU A 65 -10.50 -23.04 -30.46
N LEU A 66 -11.22 -21.93 -30.73
CA LEU A 66 -11.39 -20.80 -29.81
C LEU A 66 -12.69 -20.04 -30.16
N LEU A 67 -13.79 -20.29 -29.44
CA LEU A 67 -14.88 -19.30 -29.39
C LEU A 67 -14.60 -18.37 -28.22
N ALA A 68 -14.84 -17.07 -28.38
CA ALA A 68 -14.80 -16.14 -27.25
C ALA A 68 -15.73 -16.57 -26.10
N SER A 69 -16.81 -17.31 -26.41
CA SER A 69 -17.72 -17.92 -25.43
C SER A 69 -17.14 -19.14 -24.70
N SER A 70 -16.07 -19.75 -25.23
CA SER A 70 -15.34 -20.87 -24.62
C SER A 70 -14.17 -20.39 -23.74
N LEU A 71 -13.79 -19.11 -23.84
CA LEU A 71 -12.79 -18.53 -22.96
C LEU A 71 -13.46 -18.21 -21.62
N PRO A 72 -12.79 -18.47 -20.48
CA PRO A 72 -13.25 -17.98 -19.19
C PRO A 72 -13.48 -16.47 -19.28
N SER A 73 -14.57 -15.97 -18.71
CA SER A 73 -14.84 -14.52 -18.64
C SER A 73 -13.72 -13.72 -17.95
N ASP A 74 -12.88 -14.42 -17.20
CA ASP A 74 -11.73 -13.93 -16.44
C ASP A 74 -10.41 -13.98 -17.23
N LEU A 75 -10.44 -14.34 -18.52
CA LEU A 75 -9.25 -14.29 -19.37
C LEU A 75 -9.00 -12.83 -19.79
N ALA A 76 -8.30 -12.11 -18.90
CA ALA A 76 -7.69 -10.79 -19.10
C ALA A 76 -8.34 -9.88 -20.17
N ARG A 77 -9.51 -9.31 -19.86
CA ARG A 77 -10.00 -8.14 -20.63
C ARG A 77 -9.10 -6.95 -20.33
N THR A 78 -8.17 -6.65 -21.24
CA THR A 78 -7.41 -5.40 -21.19
C THR A 78 -8.36 -4.21 -21.29
N GLY A 79 -8.31 -3.28 -20.31
CA GLY A 79 -9.07 -2.02 -20.33
C GLY A 79 -10.40 -2.02 -19.56
N GLN A 80 -10.63 -3.00 -18.68
CA GLN A 80 -11.81 -3.08 -17.82
C GLN A 80 -11.41 -3.58 -16.43
N ASP A 81 -12.12 -3.12 -15.40
CA ASP A 81 -11.93 -3.63 -14.05
C ASP A 81 -12.37 -5.10 -14.00
N ALA A 82 -11.46 -5.97 -13.57
CA ALA A 82 -11.74 -7.38 -13.35
C ALA A 82 -12.32 -7.57 -11.95
N ASN A 83 -13.53 -8.12 -11.86
CA ASN A 83 -14.13 -8.54 -10.59
C ASN A 83 -13.77 -10.00 -10.31
N PHE A 84 -12.64 -10.23 -9.66
CA PHE A 84 -12.26 -11.55 -9.21
C PHE A 84 -13.24 -12.03 -8.13
N THR A 85 -13.87 -13.20 -8.34
CA THR A 85 -14.74 -13.84 -7.34
C THR A 85 -13.97 -14.52 -6.20
N ARG A 86 -12.63 -14.60 -6.33
CA ARG A 86 -11.69 -15.01 -5.29
C ARG A 86 -10.76 -13.85 -4.94
N LYS A 87 -10.09 -13.95 -3.79
CA LYS A 87 -9.09 -12.96 -3.37
C LYS A 87 -8.04 -12.77 -4.45
N LEU A 88 -7.65 -11.53 -4.68
CA LEU A 88 -6.50 -11.22 -5.53
C LEU A 88 -5.23 -11.68 -4.82
N GLN A 89 -4.46 -12.55 -5.46
CA GLN A 89 -3.22 -13.09 -4.90
C GLN A 89 -2.05 -12.84 -5.83
N LYS A 90 -0.89 -12.51 -5.26
CA LYS A 90 0.40 -12.47 -5.97
C LYS A 90 1.30 -13.54 -5.36
N SER A 91 1.69 -14.53 -6.15
CA SER A 91 2.50 -15.66 -5.69
C SER A 91 1.88 -16.42 -4.50
N GLY A 92 0.55 -16.55 -4.48
CA GLY A 92 -0.20 -17.22 -3.40
C GLY A 92 -0.39 -16.39 -2.13
N VAL A 93 0.04 -15.13 -2.12
CA VAL A 93 -0.16 -14.20 -1.00
C VAL A 93 -1.29 -13.24 -1.34
N ASP A 94 -2.23 -13.07 -0.42
CA ASP A 94 -3.33 -12.11 -0.54
C ASP A 94 -2.79 -10.69 -0.70
N VAL A 95 -3.28 -9.97 -1.72
CA VAL A 95 -2.96 -8.56 -1.94
C VAL A 95 -3.88 -7.69 -1.07
N ALA A 96 -3.30 -6.71 -0.37
CA ALA A 96 -4.07 -5.78 0.45
C ALA A 96 -5.01 -4.93 -0.42
N THR A 97 -6.25 -4.77 0.04
CA THR A 97 -7.22 -3.85 -0.55
C THR A 97 -7.00 -2.43 -0.06
N THR A 98 -7.60 -1.43 -0.73
CA THR A 98 -7.63 -0.05 -0.24
C THR A 98 -8.21 0.06 1.17
N SER A 99 -9.19 -0.79 1.50
CA SER A 99 -9.80 -0.84 2.84
C SER A 99 -8.80 -1.31 3.90
N ASP A 100 -8.02 -2.34 3.60
CA ASP A 100 -6.99 -2.87 4.51
C ASP A 100 -5.92 -1.81 4.79
N VAL A 101 -5.44 -1.15 3.73
CA VAL A 101 -4.43 -0.08 3.84
C VAL A 101 -4.98 1.11 4.63
N THR A 102 -6.20 1.55 4.33
CA THR A 102 -6.84 2.68 5.02
C THR A 102 -7.01 2.39 6.51
N THR A 103 -7.44 1.16 6.87
CA THR A 103 -7.60 0.74 8.26
C THR A 103 -6.26 0.75 9.00
N ALA A 104 -5.21 0.19 8.39
CA ALA A 104 -3.87 0.19 8.96
C ALA A 104 -3.31 1.60 9.17
N VAL A 105 -3.46 2.48 8.18
CA VAL A 105 -3.01 3.88 8.24
C VAL A 105 -3.77 4.67 9.32
N ASN A 106 -5.09 4.49 9.42
CA ASN A 106 -5.89 5.16 10.44
C ASN A 106 -5.48 4.71 11.85
N ALA A 107 -5.26 3.41 12.06
CA ALA A 107 -4.77 2.90 13.33
C ALA A 107 -3.39 3.48 13.71
N ILE A 108 -2.50 3.69 12.74
CA ILE A 108 -1.19 4.32 12.98
C ILE A 108 -1.33 5.82 13.30
N THR A 109 -2.17 6.53 12.55
CA THR A 109 -2.33 7.98 12.66
C THR A 109 -3.00 8.38 13.97
N SER A 110 -3.99 7.61 14.44
CA SER A 110 -4.62 7.81 15.75
C SER A 110 -3.66 7.60 16.93
N ASN A 111 -2.55 6.89 16.74
CA ASN A 111 -1.65 6.48 17.82
C ASN A 111 -0.36 7.30 17.95
N SER A 112 -0.01 8.22 17.03
CA SER A 112 1.40 8.67 16.97
C SER A 112 1.80 10.14 17.17
N ILE A 113 1.06 11.24 16.90
CA ILE A 113 1.78 12.56 16.87
C ILE A 113 1.06 13.79 17.45
N ASN A 114 -0.26 13.82 17.62
CA ASN A 114 -0.92 15.09 17.97
C ASN A 114 -0.88 15.35 19.49
N TRP A 115 -0.09 16.36 19.88
CA TRP A 115 -0.21 16.97 21.20
C TRP A 115 -1.55 17.68 21.32
N THR A 116 -2.29 17.35 22.37
CA THR A 116 -3.58 17.95 22.70
C THR A 116 -3.41 18.88 23.89
N SER A 117 -3.87 20.12 23.77
CA SER A 117 -3.79 21.11 24.86
C SER A 117 -4.69 20.72 26.03
N LEU A 118 -4.20 20.94 27.24
CA LEU A 118 -4.95 20.84 28.49
C LEU A 118 -5.55 22.19 28.87
N SER A 119 -6.75 22.17 29.44
CA SER A 119 -7.34 23.36 30.06
C SER A 119 -6.80 23.53 31.48
N VAL A 120 -6.45 24.78 31.83
CA VAL A 120 -6.19 25.17 33.22
C VAL A 120 -7.53 25.28 33.95
N ASP A 121 -7.66 24.62 35.09
CA ASP A 121 -8.76 24.87 36.02
C ASP A 121 -8.38 26.03 36.93
N SER A 122 -8.85 27.23 36.57
CA SER A 122 -8.54 28.45 37.32
C SER A 122 -9.25 28.54 38.67
N SER A 123 -10.22 27.67 38.96
CA SER A 123 -10.98 27.70 40.22
C SER A 123 -10.22 27.11 41.41
N GLN A 124 -9.18 26.31 41.14
CA GLN A 124 -8.36 25.64 42.14
C GLN A 124 -6.96 26.28 42.28
N ILE A 125 -6.79 27.50 41.79
CA ILE A 125 -5.54 28.24 41.92
C ILE A 125 -5.53 28.89 43.30
N SER A 126 -4.60 28.46 44.16
CA SER A 126 -4.51 28.89 45.56
C SER A 126 -3.81 30.23 45.78
N ASP A 127 -3.40 30.95 44.73
CA ASP A 127 -2.53 32.12 44.84
C ASP A 127 -2.77 33.20 43.75
N THR A 128 -2.59 34.47 44.09
CA THR A 128 -2.72 35.63 43.18
C THR A 128 -1.48 35.85 42.30
N ASP A 129 -0.38 35.18 42.63
CA ASP A 129 0.92 35.36 41.97
C ASP A 129 1.10 34.49 40.71
N TYR A 130 -0.01 34.09 40.06
CA TYR A 130 0.01 33.25 38.86
C TYR A 130 -0.35 34.02 37.58
N VAL A 131 0.35 33.69 36.48
CA VAL A 131 0.08 34.29 35.17
C VAL A 131 -0.56 33.27 34.23
N SER A 132 -1.90 33.19 34.25
CA SER A 132 -2.67 32.16 33.54
C SER A 132 -2.51 32.15 32.02
N ASN A 133 -2.23 33.30 31.41
CA ASN A 133 -2.03 33.41 29.96
C ASN A 133 -0.64 32.95 29.48
N GLN A 134 0.28 32.65 30.39
CA GLN A 134 1.63 32.16 30.05
C GLN A 134 1.82 30.67 30.36
N ALA A 135 0.82 30.02 30.95
CA ALA A 135 0.85 28.60 31.24
C ALA A 135 0.12 27.80 30.16
N ASN A 136 0.81 26.84 29.57
CA ASN A 136 0.26 25.91 28.60
C ASN A 136 0.74 24.52 28.96
N CYS A 137 -0.19 23.57 29.07
CA CYS A 137 0.14 22.17 29.19
C CYS A 137 -0.54 21.41 28.05
N SER A 138 0.09 20.33 27.63
CA SER A 138 -0.36 19.51 26.53
C SER A 138 0.00 18.06 26.81
N TYR A 139 -0.73 17.15 26.18
CA TYR A 139 -0.47 15.72 26.33
C TYR A 139 -0.52 15.01 24.98
N ARG A 140 0.10 13.84 24.92
CA ARG A 140 -0.09 12.88 23.82
C ARG A 140 -0.05 11.46 24.38
N ILE A 141 -0.73 10.54 23.72
CA ILE A 141 -0.58 9.10 23.99
C ILE A 141 0.29 8.51 22.89
N SER A 142 1.30 7.73 23.28
CA SER A 142 2.11 6.96 22.36
C SER A 142 2.61 5.70 23.05
N HIS A 143 2.56 4.55 22.37
CA HIS A 143 3.06 3.27 22.89
C HIS A 143 2.58 2.95 24.31
N ASN A 144 1.26 3.02 24.55
CA ASN A 144 0.64 2.80 25.87
C ASN A 144 1.21 3.69 26.99
N THR A 145 1.72 4.86 26.64
CA THR A 145 2.29 5.83 27.60
C THR A 145 1.69 7.20 27.32
N LEU A 146 1.18 7.83 28.38
CA LEU A 146 0.80 9.23 28.37
C LEU A 146 2.05 10.09 28.56
N TYR A 147 2.33 10.94 27.59
CA TYR A 147 3.32 12.00 27.69
C TYR A 147 2.61 13.31 28.00
N VAL A 148 3.09 14.05 28.98
CA VAL A 148 2.60 15.39 29.33
C VAL A 148 3.76 16.36 29.20
N SER A 149 3.54 17.49 28.54
CA SER A 149 4.53 18.55 28.39
C SER A 149 3.90 19.94 28.44
N GLY A 150 4.59 20.91 29.03
CA GLY A 150 4.06 22.25 29.17
C GLY A 150 5.00 23.25 29.81
N GLN A 151 4.57 24.50 29.89
CA GLN A 151 5.26 25.57 30.61
C GLN A 151 4.27 26.26 31.56
N TYR A 152 4.76 26.86 32.63
CA TYR A 152 3.98 27.72 33.52
C TYR A 152 4.84 28.91 33.99
N ALA A 153 4.20 30.00 34.41
CA ALA A 153 4.87 31.21 34.90
C ALA A 153 4.25 31.69 36.22
N MET A 154 5.10 32.19 37.11
CA MET A 154 4.74 32.70 38.44
C MET A 154 5.32 34.09 38.63
N ILE A 155 4.56 35.00 39.23
CA ILE A 155 4.97 36.34 39.67
C ILE A 155 5.69 36.18 41.02
N GLY A 156 6.85 36.81 41.20
CA GLY A 156 7.54 36.82 42.49
C GLY A 156 7.53 38.22 43.07
N ASN A 157 7.22 38.38 44.37
CA ASN A 157 7.43 39.67 45.03
C ASN A 157 7.61 39.55 46.57
N GLY A 158 8.88 39.52 47.02
CA GLY A 158 9.32 39.87 48.38
C GLY A 158 8.85 38.99 49.57
N ILE A 159 9.82 38.52 50.37
CA ILE A 159 9.79 37.92 51.75
C ILE A 159 8.55 37.08 52.18
N SER A 160 7.74 36.58 51.25
CA SER A 160 6.55 35.80 51.55
C SER A 160 6.78 34.35 51.13
N SER A 161 6.33 33.40 51.94
CA SER A 161 6.24 32.00 51.51
C SER A 161 5.05 31.89 50.57
N HIS A 162 5.30 31.87 49.26
CA HIS A 162 4.24 31.62 48.29
C HIS A 162 4.10 30.10 48.10
N THR A 163 2.90 29.59 47.89
CA THR A 163 2.70 28.20 47.47
C THR A 163 1.63 28.23 46.43
N SER A 164 1.98 27.95 45.19
CA SER A 164 0.98 27.91 44.14
C SER A 164 0.71 26.47 43.74
N GLU A 165 -0.56 26.10 43.81
CA GLU A 165 -1.12 24.91 43.22
C GLU A 165 -1.79 25.31 41.91
N ILE A 166 -1.33 24.75 40.79
CA ILE A 166 -1.95 24.94 39.47
C ILE A 166 -2.47 23.59 38.99
N LEU A 167 -3.72 23.58 38.52
CA LEU A 167 -4.41 22.37 38.11
C LEU A 167 -4.66 22.36 36.59
N PHE A 168 -4.17 21.32 35.90
CA PHE A 168 -4.50 21.07 34.49
C PHE A 168 -5.40 19.85 34.37
N LYS A 169 -6.50 19.98 33.61
CA LYS A 169 -7.52 18.92 33.48
C LYS A 169 -7.32 18.08 32.21
N LEU A 170 -7.17 16.76 32.37
CA LEU A 170 -7.18 15.79 31.27
C LEU A 170 -8.62 15.43 30.84
N PRO A 171 -8.84 15.10 29.56
CA PRO A 171 -10.11 14.53 29.11
C PRO A 171 -10.40 13.17 29.74
N THR A 172 -11.68 12.88 30.01
CA THR A 172 -12.12 11.63 30.67
C THR A 172 -11.69 10.37 29.94
N SER A 173 -11.61 10.41 28.61
CA SER A 173 -11.15 9.30 27.76
C SER A 173 -9.68 8.92 27.98
N ILE A 174 -8.85 9.87 28.44
CA ILE A 174 -7.44 9.64 28.75
C ILE A 174 -7.33 9.13 30.19
N VAL A 175 -8.07 9.73 31.11
CA VAL A 175 -8.09 9.36 32.53
C VAL A 175 -8.43 7.88 32.71
N SER A 176 -9.39 7.36 31.93
CA SER A 176 -9.77 5.94 31.99
C SER A 176 -8.69 4.95 31.55
N GLN A 177 -7.61 5.42 30.88
CA GLN A 177 -6.51 4.58 30.40
C GLN A 177 -5.33 4.55 31.38
N ILE A 178 -5.31 5.45 32.36
CA ILE A 178 -4.22 5.57 33.33
C ILE A 178 -4.51 4.66 34.52
N SER A 179 -3.47 4.02 35.05
CA SER A 179 -3.55 3.25 36.28
C SER A 179 -2.82 3.89 37.44
N PHE A 180 -3.52 3.96 38.56
CA PHE A 180 -3.10 4.70 39.74
C PHE A 180 -2.82 3.74 40.90
N PRO A 181 -1.56 3.47 41.24
CA PRO A 181 -1.20 3.22 42.63
C PRO A 181 -1.08 4.58 43.32
N SER A 182 -2.09 5.01 44.08
CA SER A 182 -2.15 6.26 44.90
C SER A 182 -1.29 7.44 44.39
N THR A 183 -1.89 8.42 43.70
CA THR A 183 -1.28 9.74 43.36
C THR A 183 0.25 9.70 43.22
N ASN A 184 0.73 9.12 42.10
CA ASN A 184 2.15 9.02 41.84
C ASN A 184 2.73 10.44 41.72
N LYS A 185 3.53 10.83 42.71
CA LYS A 185 4.41 11.98 42.60
C LYS A 185 5.54 11.59 41.65
N PHE A 186 5.65 12.28 40.54
CA PHE A 186 6.76 12.11 39.61
C PHE A 186 7.58 13.39 39.58
N THR A 187 8.88 13.22 39.47
CA THR A 187 9.79 14.34 39.32
C THR A 187 10.02 14.65 37.86
N ILE A 188 9.91 15.93 37.52
CA ILE A 188 10.24 16.47 36.21
C ILE A 188 11.55 17.26 36.35
N GLY A 189 12.52 16.95 35.49
CA GLY A 189 13.75 17.75 35.38
C GLY A 189 13.50 19.04 34.59
N PHE A 190 13.95 20.18 35.11
CA PHE A 190 13.94 21.42 34.35
C PHE A 190 15.10 21.44 33.33
N LEU A 191 14.79 21.78 32.09
CA LEU A 191 15.76 22.26 31.13
C LEU A 191 15.72 23.79 31.16
N GLN A 192 16.63 24.42 31.92
CA GLN A 192 16.83 25.86 31.85
C GLN A 192 17.94 26.19 30.84
N PRO A 193 17.86 27.33 30.12
CA PRO A 193 18.99 27.87 29.40
C PRO A 193 20.02 28.40 30.41
N LEU A 194 21.11 27.65 30.58
CA LEU A 194 22.40 28.01 31.20
C LEU A 194 22.41 28.30 32.72
N THR A 195 23.10 27.39 33.42
CA THR A 195 23.85 27.53 34.69
C THR A 195 23.07 27.75 36.00
N GLN A 196 22.50 26.69 36.56
CA GLN A 196 22.92 26.03 37.82
C GLN A 196 21.88 24.98 38.27
N GLN A 197 22.34 23.99 39.03
CA GLN A 197 21.73 22.66 39.21
C GLN A 197 20.42 22.62 40.01
N ILE A 198 19.43 21.94 39.40
CA ILE A 198 18.46 21.00 40.00
C ILE A 198 17.73 21.50 41.26
N SER A 199 16.61 22.19 41.05
CA SER A 199 15.46 22.04 41.95
C SER A 199 14.41 21.20 41.24
N MET A 200 14.11 20.02 41.79
CA MET A 200 13.11 19.09 41.28
C MET A 200 11.73 19.58 41.71
N MET A 201 10.82 19.86 40.77
CA MET A 201 9.45 20.20 41.11
C MET A 201 8.58 18.96 41.13
N PRO A 202 7.90 18.66 42.25
CA PRO A 202 6.97 17.54 42.31
C PRO A 202 5.69 17.90 41.57
N PHE A 203 5.38 17.08 40.57
CA PHE A 203 4.06 17.06 39.95
C PHE A 203 3.32 15.82 40.45
N ASN A 204 2.00 15.94 40.54
CA ASN A 204 1.14 14.88 40.99
C ASN A 204 -0.05 14.76 40.04
N LEU A 205 -0.28 13.55 39.51
CA LEU A 205 -1.51 13.27 38.79
C LEU A 205 -2.53 12.70 39.78
N THR A 206 -3.58 13.48 40.01
CA THR A 206 -4.70 13.13 40.90
C THR A 206 -5.58 12.05 40.27
N ASN A 207 -6.30 11.31 41.13
CA ASN A 207 -7.23 10.27 40.71
C ASN A 207 -8.36 10.82 39.82
N ASP A 208 -8.65 12.11 39.93
CA ASP A 208 -9.69 12.80 39.15
C ASP A 208 -9.17 13.26 37.77
N GLY A 209 -7.95 12.86 37.40
CA GLY A 209 -7.37 13.16 36.10
C GLY A 209 -6.77 14.56 35.99
N ASN A 210 -6.54 15.22 37.12
CA ASN A 210 -5.93 16.54 37.13
C ASN A 210 -4.45 16.48 37.49
N ILE A 211 -3.63 17.28 36.82
CA ILE A 211 -2.20 17.42 37.10
C ILE A 211 -2.02 18.63 37.99
N THR A 212 -1.57 18.40 39.23
CA THR A 212 -1.17 19.45 40.16
C THR A 212 0.34 19.62 40.13
N CYS A 213 0.80 20.86 40.25
CA CYS A 213 2.18 21.17 40.58
C CYS A 213 2.23 21.94 41.89
N PHE A 214 3.21 21.62 42.74
CA PHE A 214 3.48 22.38 43.96
C PHE A 214 4.87 22.97 43.86
N THR A 215 4.96 24.27 44.04
CA THR A 215 6.23 24.99 44.04
C THR A 215 6.35 25.72 45.36
N ASN A 216 7.49 25.54 46.05
CA ASN A 216 7.91 26.46 47.11
C ASN A 216 8.91 27.44 46.47
N PRO A 217 8.50 28.67 46.14
CA PRO A 217 9.34 29.69 45.55
C PRO A 217 10.40 30.22 46.52
N HIS A 218 10.37 29.87 47.82
CA HIS A 218 11.48 30.16 48.72
C HIS A 218 12.81 29.59 48.17
N ASP A 219 12.78 28.39 47.59
CA ASP A 219 13.99 27.72 47.06
C ASP A 219 14.41 28.25 45.68
N LEU A 220 13.45 28.76 44.88
CA LEU A 220 13.71 29.40 43.59
C LEU A 220 14.25 30.83 43.74
N ASN A 221 13.75 31.59 44.72
CA ASN A 221 14.05 33.01 44.88
C ASN A 221 15.37 33.24 45.64
N THR A 222 15.64 32.46 46.69
CA THR A 222 16.90 32.56 47.47
C THR A 222 18.13 32.06 46.73
N THR A 223 17.96 31.09 45.82
CA THR A 223 19.08 30.48 45.08
C THR A 223 19.37 31.21 43.76
N TYR A 224 18.38 31.83 43.12
CA TYR A 224 18.51 32.28 41.72
C TYR A 224 18.19 33.77 41.44
N ASN A 225 17.80 34.58 42.43
CA ASN A 225 17.43 36.01 42.24
C ASN A 225 16.44 36.22 41.06
N ALA A 226 15.54 35.26 40.85
CA ALA A 226 14.71 35.21 39.65
C ALA A 226 13.46 36.09 39.79
N SER A 227 13.30 37.07 38.88
CA SER A 227 12.01 37.67 38.56
C SER A 227 11.37 36.84 37.44
N LEU A 228 10.12 36.38 37.65
CA LEU A 228 9.38 35.46 36.77
C LEU A 228 10.16 34.17 36.47
N ALA A 229 10.00 33.12 37.27
CA ALA A 229 10.61 31.82 36.95
C ALA A 229 9.66 30.97 36.09
N PRO A 230 9.88 30.84 34.77
CA PRO A 230 9.17 29.85 33.98
C PRO A 230 9.67 28.45 34.36
N GLY A 231 8.74 27.51 34.47
CA GLY A 231 9.07 26.10 34.65
C GLY A 231 8.50 25.24 33.53
N PHE A 232 9.15 24.10 33.29
CA PHE A 232 8.72 23.13 32.27
C PHE A 232 8.16 21.88 32.94
N ILE A 233 7.10 21.39 32.35
CA ILE A 233 6.44 20.13 32.68
C ILE A 233 6.88 19.12 31.63
N ASN A 234 7.37 17.95 32.03
CA ASN A 234 7.64 16.82 31.15
C ASN A 234 7.51 15.50 31.93
N ALA A 235 6.47 14.72 31.64
CA ALA A 235 6.17 13.48 32.35
C ALA A 235 5.84 12.36 31.37
N ALA A 236 6.17 11.13 31.76
CA ALA A 236 5.79 9.91 31.07
C ALA A 236 5.11 8.97 32.07
N ILE A 237 3.86 8.60 31.77
CA ILE A 237 3.01 7.82 32.66
C ILE A 237 2.53 6.58 31.88
N PRO A 238 2.92 5.36 32.27
CA PRO A 238 2.41 4.15 31.67
C PRO A 238 0.89 4.05 31.80
N LEU A 239 0.23 3.60 30.73
CA LEU A 239 -1.19 3.27 30.68
C LEU A 239 -1.36 1.77 30.98
N ASN A 240 -2.54 1.38 31.51
CA ASN A 240 -2.90 -0.01 31.76
C ASN A 240 -3.56 -0.69 30.56
#